data_AF-A0A8T6YKF4-F1
#
_entry.id   AF-A0A8T6YKF4-F1
#
_cell.length_a   1.000
_cell.length_b   1.000
_cell.length_c   1.000
_cell.angle_alpha   90.00
_cell.angle_beta   90.00
_cell.angle_gamma   90.00
#
_symmetry.space_group_name_H-M   'P 1'
#
loop_
_entity.id
_entity.type
_entity.pdbx_description
1 polymer ?
#
loop_
_entity_poly.entity_id
_entity_poly.type
_entity_poly.pdbx_seq_one_letter_code
_entity_poly.pdbx_strand_id
1 'polypeptide(L)'
;MGYLGNHLATVVTGVFAAILTGLWPYFIDFAPLLNFIFIMAVPITWFLTFTCWISQKSADYMHKYESHVSPNEKKSLSNSQTTQIFTSDGKQVSPNEIKVAQNELSGELNKLKESVKLKDSEIERLNQEISNLQTLVQIESLKTELANLKMLASKK
;
A
#
# COMPACT_ATOMS: atom_id res chain seq x y z
N MET A 1 7.61 -9.80 29.31
CA MET A 1 8.49 -10.23 28.22
C MET A 1 9.93 -10.21 28.74
N GLY A 2 10.71 -11.26 28.52
CA GLY A 2 12.04 -11.45 29.14
C GLY A 2 13.05 -10.35 28.78
N TYR A 3 14.14 -10.26 29.55
CA TYR A 3 15.12 -9.16 29.57
C TYR A 3 15.74 -8.78 28.19
N LEU A 4 15.57 -9.59 27.13
CA LEU A 4 16.05 -9.30 25.76
C LEU A 4 14.93 -9.15 24.69
N GLY A 5 13.65 -9.22 25.06
CA GLY A 5 12.53 -9.00 24.12
C GLY A 5 12.52 -9.90 22.86
N ASN A 6 11.90 -9.42 21.77
CA ASN A 6 11.89 -10.05 20.45
C ASN A 6 13.26 -10.10 19.76
N HIS A 7 14.31 -9.52 20.37
CA HIS A 7 15.64 -9.42 19.79
C HIS A 7 16.57 -10.60 20.09
N LEU A 8 16.08 -11.60 20.84
CA LEU A 8 16.87 -12.76 21.24
C LEU A 8 17.46 -13.51 20.04
N ALA A 9 16.69 -13.64 18.95
CA ALA A 9 17.12 -14.39 17.77
C ALA A 9 18.27 -13.69 17.02
N THR A 10 18.28 -12.36 16.92
CA THR A 10 19.39 -11.63 16.29
C THR A 10 20.62 -11.64 17.17
N VAL A 11 20.44 -11.55 18.49
CA VAL A 11 21.56 -11.60 19.44
C VAL A 11 22.25 -12.95 19.38
N VAL A 12 21.51 -14.07 19.41
CA VAL A 12 22.12 -15.41 19.34
C VAL A 12 22.82 -15.66 18.00
N THR A 13 22.19 -15.30 16.87
CA THR A 13 22.80 -15.49 15.55
C THR A 13 24.00 -14.57 15.33
N GLY A 14 23.95 -13.33 15.82
CA GLY A 14 25.07 -12.38 15.74
C GLY A 14 26.26 -12.79 16.59
N VAL A 15 26.05 -13.26 17.83
CA VAL A 15 27.12 -13.80 18.68
C VAL A 15 27.75 -15.03 18.03
N PHE A 16 26.93 -15.92 17.48
CA PHE A 16 27.44 -17.09 16.75
C PHE A 16 28.29 -16.69 15.53
N ALA A 17 27.83 -15.73 14.72
CA ALA A 17 28.58 -15.22 13.58
C ALA A 17 29.91 -14.58 13.99
N ALA A 18 29.92 -13.83 15.10
CA ALA A 18 31.12 -13.22 15.65
C ALA A 18 32.14 -14.28 16.13
N ILE A 19 31.69 -15.32 16.84
CA ILE A 19 32.54 -16.43 17.26
C ILE A 19 33.11 -17.13 16.03
N LEU A 20 32.27 -17.46 15.04
CA LEU A 20 32.70 -18.15 13.81
C LEU A 20 33.76 -17.33 13.04
N THR A 21 33.57 -16.01 12.98
CA THR A 21 34.51 -15.08 12.34
C THR A 21 35.83 -14.97 13.13
N GLY A 22 35.77 -14.90 14.46
CA GLY A 22 36.95 -14.82 15.32
C GLY A 22 37.76 -16.13 15.37
N LEU A 23 37.10 -17.26 15.16
CA LEU A 23 37.71 -18.59 15.14
C LEU A 23 38.38 -18.90 13.79
N TRP A 24 37.99 -18.20 12.73
CA TRP A 24 38.53 -18.37 11.37
C TRP A 24 40.07 -18.23 11.28
N PRO A 25 40.72 -17.16 11.78
CA PRO A 25 42.19 -17.03 11.69
C PRO A 25 42.95 -18.14 12.43
N TYR A 26 42.33 -18.77 13.43
CA TYR A 26 42.94 -19.89 14.16
C TYR A 26 42.91 -21.20 13.37
N PHE A 27 41.87 -21.42 12.56
CA PHE A 27 41.70 -22.65 11.78
C PHE A 27 42.24 -22.58 10.35
N ILE A 28 42.72 -21.41 9.90
CA ILE A 28 43.17 -21.18 8.52
C ILE A 28 44.39 -22.02 8.13
N ASP A 29 45.28 -22.28 9.10
CA ASP A 29 46.55 -23.01 8.89
C ASP A 29 46.44 -24.53 9.15
N PHE A 30 45.29 -25.01 9.66
CA PHE A 30 45.12 -26.42 10.04
C PHE A 30 44.77 -27.32 8.85
N ALA A 31 43.88 -26.85 7.95
CA ALA A 31 43.49 -27.59 6.76
C ALA A 31 42.84 -26.67 5.69
N PRO A 32 43.19 -26.82 4.40
CA PRO A 32 42.57 -26.05 3.31
C PRO A 32 41.05 -26.24 3.20
N LEU A 33 40.55 -27.42 3.58
CA LEU A 33 39.11 -27.73 3.60
C LEU A 33 38.35 -26.88 4.64
N LEU A 34 38.98 -26.59 5.79
CA LEU A 34 38.39 -25.75 6.83
C LEU A 34 38.31 -24.29 6.37
N ASN A 35 39.37 -23.78 5.73
CA ASN A 35 39.35 -22.43 5.16
C ASN A 35 38.18 -22.24 4.16
N PHE A 36 37.94 -23.22 3.29
CA PHE A 36 36.82 -23.18 2.35
C PHE A 36 35.43 -23.22 3.01
N ILE A 37 35.24 -23.92 4.14
CA ILE A 37 33.95 -23.83 4.84
C ILE A 37 33.79 -22.46 5.51
N PHE A 38 34.85 -21.89 6.09
CA PHE A 38 34.78 -20.57 6.72
C PHE A 38 34.54 -19.44 5.71
N ILE A 39 35.17 -19.45 4.54
CA ILE A 39 34.99 -18.41 3.50
C ILE A 39 33.52 -18.30 3.04
N MET A 40 32.77 -19.41 3.08
CA MET A 40 31.34 -19.46 2.73
C MET A 40 30.43 -19.29 3.95
N ALA A 41 30.77 -19.91 5.08
CA ALA A 41 29.92 -19.91 6.28
C ALA A 41 29.87 -18.52 6.96
N VAL A 42 30.98 -17.78 6.97
CA VAL A 42 31.04 -16.43 7.55
C VAL A 42 30.05 -15.48 6.86
N PRO A 43 30.07 -15.28 5.53
CA PRO A 43 29.11 -14.40 4.88
C PRO A 43 27.65 -14.89 5.01
N ILE A 44 27.40 -16.21 4.98
CA ILE A 44 26.04 -16.76 5.15
C ILE A 44 25.49 -16.47 6.54
N THR A 45 26.29 -16.62 7.59
CA THR A 45 25.85 -16.37 8.98
C THR A 45 25.66 -14.87 9.28
N TRP A 46 26.48 -14.01 8.69
CA TRP A 46 26.26 -12.55 8.72
C TRP A 46 24.99 -12.15 7.96
N PHE A 47 24.73 -12.77 6.80
CA PHE A 47 23.48 -12.57 6.07
C PHE A 47 22.27 -13.00 6.92
N LEU A 48 22.30 -14.18 7.56
CA LEU A 48 21.22 -14.61 8.46
C LEU A 48 21.03 -13.67 9.66
N THR A 49 22.11 -13.10 10.20
CA THR A 49 22.02 -12.12 11.28
C THR A 49 21.26 -10.87 10.82
N PHE A 50 21.56 -10.39 9.62
CA PHE A 50 20.86 -9.27 9.00
C PHE A 50 19.40 -9.60 8.69
N THR A 51 19.09 -10.78 8.15
CA THR A 51 17.70 -11.20 7.90
C THR A 51 16.89 -11.37 9.20
N CYS A 52 17.53 -11.84 10.27
CA CYS A 52 16.90 -11.92 11.58
C CYS A 52 16.62 -10.53 12.16
N TRP A 53 17.55 -9.57 11.97
CA TRP A 53 17.38 -8.19 12.41
C TRP A 53 16.25 -7.47 11.67
N ILE A 54 16.16 -7.60 10.35
CA ILE A 54 15.07 -6.99 9.56
C ILE A 54 13.71 -7.62 9.89
N SER A 55 13.68 -8.93 10.15
CA SER A 55 12.47 -9.65 10.58
C SER A 55 11.96 -9.17 11.94
N GLN A 56 12.86 -8.90 12.88
CA GLN A 56 12.46 -8.32 14.17
C GLN A 56 12.02 -6.87 14.03
N LYS A 57 12.76 -6.08 13.23
CA LYS A 57 12.37 -4.70 12.96
C LYS A 57 10.97 -4.62 12.35
N SER A 58 10.63 -5.49 11.40
CA SER A 58 9.29 -5.52 10.80
C SER A 58 8.20 -5.91 11.81
N ALA A 59 8.45 -6.92 12.65
CA ALA A 59 7.53 -7.29 13.74
C ALA A 59 7.35 -6.16 14.76
N ASP A 60 8.42 -5.45 15.11
CA ASP A 60 8.36 -4.28 15.99
C ASP A 60 7.59 -3.13 15.35
N TYR A 61 7.70 -2.92 14.03
CA TYR A 61 6.87 -1.93 13.33
C TYR A 61 5.39 -2.30 13.39
N MET A 62 5.04 -3.56 13.14
CA MET A 62 3.66 -4.03 13.21
C MET A 62 3.08 -3.93 14.62
N HIS A 63 3.82 -4.39 15.63
CA HIS A 63 3.38 -4.28 17.03
C HIS A 63 3.42 -2.85 17.54
N LYS A 64 4.21 -1.92 16.99
CA LYS A 64 4.18 -0.50 17.38
C LYS A 64 2.95 0.23 16.83
N TYR A 65 2.43 -0.17 15.67
CA TYR A 65 1.10 0.24 15.21
C TYR A 65 -0.02 -0.43 16.01
N GLU A 66 0.21 -1.63 16.52
CA GLU A 66 -0.70 -2.33 17.42
C GLU A 66 -0.56 -1.86 18.88
N SER A 67 0.51 -1.17 19.28
CA SER A 67 0.73 -0.68 20.66
C SER A 67 -0.11 0.55 21.00
N HIS A 68 -0.83 1.10 20.02
CA HIS A 68 -1.96 2.00 20.25
C HIS A 68 -3.25 1.23 20.60
N VAL A 69 -3.21 -0.11 20.51
CA VAL A 69 -4.24 -1.08 20.87
C VAL A 69 -3.57 -2.10 21.79
N SER A 70 -3.33 -1.68 23.03
CA SER A 70 -2.87 -2.56 24.10
C SER A 70 -3.63 -3.91 24.04
N PRO A 71 -2.97 -5.06 24.30
CA PRO A 71 -3.59 -6.38 24.30
C PRO A 71 -4.44 -6.51 25.57
N ASN A 72 -5.55 -5.80 25.61
CA ASN A 72 -6.59 -6.05 26.58
C ASN A 72 -7.96 -5.68 26.04
N GLU A 73 -8.26 -6.05 24.79
CA GLU A 73 -9.65 -6.13 24.36
C GLU A 73 -9.96 -7.45 23.65
N LYS A 74 -10.26 -8.45 24.48
CA LYS A 74 -11.54 -9.16 24.27
C LYS A 74 -12.73 -8.34 24.82
N LYS A 75 -12.63 -7.01 24.98
CA LYS A 75 -13.64 -6.20 25.65
C LYS A 75 -13.40 -4.68 25.53
N SER A 76 -14.17 -4.00 24.66
CA SER A 76 -14.72 -2.62 24.87
C SER A 76 -14.38 -1.50 23.86
N LEU A 77 -15.12 -1.47 22.75
CA LEU A 77 -15.49 -0.23 22.05
C LEU A 77 -15.48 1.04 22.94
N SER A 78 -14.57 1.99 22.69
CA SER A 78 -14.86 3.43 22.58
C SER A 78 -13.60 4.29 22.55
N ASN A 79 -13.64 5.23 21.62
CA ASN A 79 -13.05 6.56 21.66
C ASN A 79 -11.71 6.78 20.95
N SER A 80 -11.69 7.93 20.28
CA SER A 80 -10.84 8.37 19.19
C SER A 80 -9.68 9.26 19.68
N GLN A 81 -8.73 9.53 18.77
CA GLN A 81 -7.74 10.64 18.76
C GLN A 81 -6.48 10.45 19.64
N THR A 82 -5.22 10.69 19.22
CA THR A 82 -4.63 11.32 18.02
C THR A 82 -3.16 10.84 17.91
N THR A 83 -2.79 10.21 16.79
CA THR A 83 -1.43 9.75 16.50
C THR A 83 -0.56 10.89 15.98
N GLN A 84 0.55 11.22 16.66
CA GLN A 84 1.59 12.10 16.12
C GLN A 84 2.51 11.30 15.18
N ILE A 85 2.62 11.74 13.93
CA ILE A 85 3.37 11.08 12.86
C ILE A 85 4.66 11.88 12.63
N PHE A 86 5.83 11.27 12.87
CA PHE A 86 7.12 11.84 12.51
C PHE A 86 7.48 11.40 11.08
N THR A 87 7.63 12.35 10.17
CA THR A 87 8.22 12.13 8.84
C THR A 87 9.75 12.11 8.93
N SER A 88 10.40 11.41 7.99
CA SER A 88 11.84 11.11 7.96
C SER A 88 12.79 12.32 7.80
N ASP A 89 12.29 13.55 7.89
CA ASP A 89 13.01 14.80 7.60
C ASP A 89 13.10 15.74 8.81
N GLY A 90 13.22 15.21 10.04
CA GLY A 90 13.69 15.94 11.24
C GLY A 90 12.97 17.23 11.68
N LYS A 91 11.96 17.71 10.95
CA LYS A 91 11.20 18.93 11.24
C LYS A 91 9.91 18.52 11.91
N GLN A 92 9.80 18.84 13.19
CA GLN A 92 8.59 18.62 13.99
C GLN A 92 7.44 19.44 13.38
N VAL A 93 6.59 18.81 12.57
CA VAL A 93 5.37 19.43 12.07
C VAL A 93 4.37 19.47 13.22
N SER A 94 3.88 20.67 13.55
CA SER A 94 2.98 20.87 14.68
C SER A 94 1.67 20.11 14.43
N PRO A 95 1.09 19.40 15.41
CA PRO A 95 -0.17 18.66 15.24
C PRO A 95 -1.35 19.55 14.77
N ASN A 96 -1.25 20.87 14.95
CA ASN A 96 -2.21 21.83 14.42
C ASN A 96 -2.09 21.99 12.90
N GLU A 97 -0.89 21.98 12.33
CA GLU A 97 -0.69 22.09 10.88
C GLU A 97 -1.24 20.86 10.16
N ILE A 98 -1.09 19.66 10.77
CA ILE A 98 -1.65 18.41 10.25
C ILE A 98 -3.18 18.44 10.29
N LYS A 99 -3.78 18.96 11.37
CA LYS A 99 -5.24 19.12 11.47
C LYS A 99 -5.78 20.13 10.46
N VAL A 100 -5.06 21.23 10.23
CA VAL A 100 -5.41 22.23 9.22
C VAL A 100 -5.34 21.62 7.82
N ALA A 101 -4.24 20.93 7.49
CA ALA A 101 -4.08 20.24 6.21
C ALA A 101 -5.13 19.13 6.02
N GLN A 102 -5.48 18.38 7.06
CA GLN A 102 -6.55 17.37 7.00
C GLN A 102 -7.91 18.02 6.71
N ASN A 103 -8.22 19.14 7.35
CA ASN A 103 -9.49 19.83 7.14
C ASN A 103 -9.57 20.47 5.74
N GLU A 104 -8.46 21.02 5.25
CA GLU A 104 -8.33 21.55 3.89
C GLU A 104 -8.51 20.44 2.83
N LEU A 105 -7.77 19.32 2.98
CA LEU A 105 -7.92 18.14 2.12
C LEU A 105 -9.34 17.56 2.16
N SER A 106 -9.97 17.54 3.34
CA SER A 106 -11.36 17.09 3.47
C SER A 106 -12.35 18.04 2.78
N GLY A 107 -12.08 19.35 2.82
CA GLY A 107 -12.83 20.36 2.09
C GLY A 107 -12.70 20.21 0.58
N GLU A 108 -11.47 20.06 0.07
CA GLU A 108 -11.19 19.83 -1.35
C GLU A 108 -11.81 18.52 -1.85
N LEU A 109 -11.75 17.45 -1.04
CA LEU A 109 -12.32 16.16 -1.39
C LEU A 109 -13.86 16.23 -1.49
N ASN A 110 -14.51 16.96 -0.59
CA ASN A 110 -15.95 17.19 -0.68
C ASN A 110 -16.32 18.04 -1.91
N LYS A 111 -15.57 19.11 -2.18
CA LYS A 111 -15.78 19.95 -3.37
C LYS A 111 -15.58 19.15 -4.67
N LEU A 112 -14.56 18.31 -4.72
CA LEU A 112 -14.30 17.43 -5.86
C LEU A 112 -15.42 16.40 -6.02
N LYS A 113 -15.89 15.80 -4.93
CA LYS A 113 -17.00 14.85 -4.93
C LYS A 113 -18.31 15.48 -5.43
N GLU A 114 -18.60 16.71 -5.04
CA GLU A 114 -19.74 17.46 -5.56
C GLU A 114 -19.59 17.77 -7.06
N SER A 115 -18.40 18.20 -7.48
CA SER A 115 -18.12 18.44 -8.90
C SER A 115 -18.25 17.17 -9.75
N VAL A 116 -17.81 16.01 -9.24
CA VAL A 116 -17.97 14.73 -9.93
C VAL A 116 -19.45 14.35 -10.02
N LYS A 117 -20.21 14.50 -8.93
CA LYS A 117 -21.66 14.20 -8.93
C LYS A 117 -22.44 15.06 -9.93
N LEU A 118 -22.09 16.34 -10.05
CA LEU A 118 -22.68 17.23 -11.06
C LEU A 118 -22.33 16.77 -12.48
N LYS A 119 -21.08 16.40 -12.72
CA LYS A 119 -20.64 15.88 -14.03
C LYS A 119 -21.30 14.55 -14.38
N ASP A 120 -21.50 13.64 -13.42
CA ASP A 120 -22.22 12.39 -13.65
C ASP A 120 -23.68 12.65 -14.07
N SER A 121 -24.33 13.63 -13.43
CA SER A 121 -25.69 14.05 -13.80
C SER A 121 -25.75 14.65 -15.20
N GLU A 122 -24.72 15.40 -15.59
CA GLU A 122 -24.60 15.98 -16.94
C GLU A 122 -24.34 14.90 -18.00
N ILE A 123 -23.49 13.90 -17.69
CA ILE A 123 -23.23 12.74 -18.56
C ILE A 123 -24.53 11.95 -18.80
N GLU A 124 -25.33 11.72 -17.75
CA GLU A 124 -26.61 11.01 -17.89
C GLU A 124 -27.59 11.78 -18.78
N ARG A 125 -27.68 13.11 -18.59
CA ARG A 125 -28.53 13.97 -19.43
C ARG A 125 -28.09 13.94 -20.90
N LEU A 126 -26.78 14.07 -21.16
CA LEU A 126 -26.23 14.05 -22.52
C LEU A 126 -26.43 12.68 -23.18
N ASN A 127 -26.28 11.58 -22.45
CA ASN A 127 -26.52 10.24 -22.97
C ASN A 127 -28.00 10.05 -23.38
N GLN A 128 -28.93 10.57 -22.58
CA GLN A 128 -30.35 10.57 -22.93
C GLN A 128 -30.64 11.40 -24.19
N GLU A 129 -29.98 12.56 -24.33
CA GLU A 129 -30.10 13.40 -25.53
C GLU A 129 -29.56 12.67 -26.77
N ILE A 130 -28.37 12.06 -26.69
CA ILE A 130 -27.79 11.26 -27.78
C ILE A 130 -28.72 10.11 -28.18
N SER A 131 -29.30 9.38 -27.22
CA SER A 131 -30.24 8.28 -27.47
C SER A 131 -31.49 8.76 -28.22
N ASN A 132 -32.03 9.91 -27.83
CA ASN A 132 -33.18 10.51 -28.50
C ASN A 132 -32.84 10.93 -29.93
N LEU A 133 -31.72 11.63 -30.13
CA LEU A 133 -31.25 12.02 -31.47
C LEU A 133 -31.02 10.80 -32.37
N GLN A 134 -30.43 9.73 -31.86
CA GLN A 134 -30.21 8.50 -32.61
C GLN A 134 -31.54 7.85 -33.03
N THR A 135 -32.56 7.93 -32.18
CA THR A 135 -33.90 7.42 -32.50
C THR A 135 -34.56 8.27 -33.60
N LEU A 136 -34.41 9.59 -33.55
CA LEU A 136 -34.92 10.50 -34.58
C LEU A 136 -34.29 10.19 -35.95
N VAL A 137 -32.96 10.06 -36.00
CA VAL A 137 -32.23 9.74 -37.24
C VAL A 137 -32.69 8.40 -37.83
N GLN A 138 -32.92 7.38 -37.00
CA GLN A 138 -33.44 6.08 -37.46
C GLN A 138 -34.86 6.18 -38.02
N ILE A 139 -35.72 7.03 -37.43
CA ILE A 139 -37.07 7.26 -37.97
C ILE A 139 -36.98 7.95 -39.33
N GLU A 140 -36.08 8.92 -39.48
CA GLU A 140 -35.87 9.61 -40.75
C GLU A 140 -35.35 8.66 -41.83
N SER A 141 -34.37 7.80 -41.51
CA SER A 141 -33.87 6.80 -42.46
C SER A 141 -34.98 5.83 -42.86
N LEU A 142 -35.73 5.27 -41.90
CA LEU A 142 -36.87 4.38 -42.18
C LEU A 142 -37.94 5.06 -43.05
N LYS A 143 -38.21 6.35 -42.84
CA LYS A 143 -39.14 7.12 -43.66
C LYS A 143 -38.64 7.27 -45.10
N THR A 144 -37.35 7.52 -45.30
CA THR A 144 -36.77 7.59 -46.65
C THR A 144 -36.79 6.24 -47.36
N GLU A 145 -36.49 5.15 -46.65
CA GLU A 145 -36.57 3.79 -47.18
C GLU A 145 -38.00 3.41 -47.55
N LEU A 146 -38.98 3.73 -46.71
CA LEU A 146 -40.40 3.50 -46.98
C LEU A 146 -40.87 4.31 -48.21
N ALA A 147 -40.48 5.58 -48.32
CA ALA A 147 -40.78 6.41 -49.48
C ALA A 147 -40.18 5.83 -50.77
N ASN A 148 -38.95 5.33 -50.71
CA ASN A 148 -38.30 4.66 -51.84
C ASN A 148 -39.02 3.36 -52.24
N LEU A 149 -39.30 2.49 -51.27
CA LEU A 149 -40.06 1.25 -51.49
C LEU A 149 -41.45 1.52 -52.09
N LYS A 150 -42.15 2.57 -51.62
CA LYS A 150 -43.45 2.98 -52.17
C LYS A 150 -43.33 3.47 -53.62
N MET A 151 -42.29 4.23 -53.96
CA MET A 151 -42.05 4.62 -55.35
C MET A 151 -41.78 3.41 -56.25
N LEU A 152 -40.96 2.45 -55.78
CA LEU A 152 -40.67 1.22 -56.53
C LEU A 152 -41.92 0.36 -56.73
N ALA A 153 -42.76 0.23 -55.70
CA ALA A 153 -44.03 -0.50 -55.79
C ALA A 153 -45.05 0.19 -56.71
N SER A 154 -45.07 1.52 -56.75
CA SER A 154 -45.98 2.29 -57.63
C SER A 154 -45.52 2.36 -59.08
N LYS A 155 -44.27 1.96 -59.39
CA LYS A 155 -43.70 1.95 -60.75
C LYS A 155 -43.91 0.62 -61.49
N LYS A 156 -44.55 -0.35 -60.83
CA LYS A 156 -44.93 -1.66 -61.35
C LYS A 156 -46.42 -1.68 -61.63
#